data_AF-A0A0G2I1X5-F1
#
_entry.id   AF-A0A0G2I1X5-F1
#
_cell.length_a   1.000
_cell.length_b   1.000
_cell.length_c   1.000
_cell.angle_alpha   90.00
_cell.angle_beta   90.00
_cell.angle_gamma   90.00
#
_symmetry.space_group_name_H-M   'P 1'
#
loop_
_entity.id
_entity.type
_entity.pdbx_description
1 polymer ?
#
loop_
_entity_poly.entity_id
_entity_poly.type
_entity_poly.pdbx_seq_one_letter_code
_entity_poly.pdbx_strand_id
1 'polypeptide(L)'
;MVNVTQYATHMRDVIMAMFGISHTKNTIVGDDFIPGVSAEERKRTDINGTTACVSLYHAPQAAYDYFDKVLVLYEGREIYFGRTSTAKQYFLYMGFACPSRQTDADFLTSMTSHLERVVQPDYEGRVPRTPDEFAAQWKALSQRTQLVQDIERYNAKFALDSEYLDKFKQSRRAQQAKAQCMLSPYTLSYTQQVKLCLWHGFQRLKGDPSITISSLFGNTIMALVIASIFYNLNSDQRPWLWA
;
A
#
# COMPACT_ATOMS: atom_id res chain seq x y z
N MET A 1 13.13 -16.99 -27.98
CA MET A 1 11.89 -16.90 -27.17
C MET A 1 12.29 -16.88 -25.70
N VAL A 2 11.95 -15.84 -24.95
CA VAL A 2 12.22 -15.78 -23.50
C VAL A 2 11.27 -16.77 -22.80
N ASN A 3 11.82 -17.68 -21.99
CA ASN A 3 11.01 -18.62 -21.21
C ASN A 3 10.24 -17.87 -20.11
N VAL A 4 8.98 -18.22 -19.83
CA VAL A 4 8.14 -17.58 -18.79
C VAL A 4 8.85 -17.57 -17.44
N THR A 5 9.60 -18.62 -17.11
CA THR A 5 10.38 -18.71 -15.87
C THR A 5 11.56 -17.72 -15.87
N GLN A 6 12.22 -17.52 -17.02
CA GLN A 6 13.30 -16.53 -17.15
C GLN A 6 12.74 -15.10 -17.02
N TYR A 7 11.60 -14.81 -17.65
CA TYR A 7 10.93 -13.52 -17.50
C TYR A 7 10.54 -13.24 -16.05
N ALA A 8 9.90 -14.20 -15.37
CA ALA A 8 9.50 -14.06 -13.97
C ALA A 8 10.70 -13.85 -13.03
N THR A 9 11.79 -14.60 -13.26
CA THR A 9 13.04 -14.48 -12.49
C THR A 9 13.68 -13.11 -12.70
N HIS A 10 13.75 -12.65 -13.95
CA HIS A 10 14.30 -11.34 -14.30
C HIS A 10 13.45 -10.21 -13.72
N MET A 11 12.12 -10.28 -13.86
CA MET A 11 11.20 -9.28 -13.32
C MET A 11 11.26 -9.22 -11.80
N ARG A 12 11.34 -10.37 -11.11
CA ARG A 12 11.59 -10.42 -9.66
C ARG A 12 12.91 -9.72 -9.32
N ASP A 13 14.01 -10.09 -9.96
CA ASP A 13 15.33 -9.56 -9.62
C ASP A 13 15.44 -8.05 -9.91
N VAL A 14 14.81 -7.58 -10.98
CA VAL A 14 14.65 -6.15 -11.28
C VAL A 14 13.83 -5.45 -10.20
N ILE A 15 12.67 -6.00 -9.80
CA ILE A 15 11.84 -5.43 -8.73
C ILE A 15 12.60 -5.41 -7.40
N MET A 16 13.27 -6.49 -7.02
CA MET A 16 14.05 -6.54 -5.78
C MET A 16 15.23 -5.56 -5.81
N ALA A 17 15.89 -5.43 -6.96
CA ALA A 17 16.95 -4.44 -7.18
C ALA A 17 16.39 -3.02 -7.20
N MET A 18 15.12 -2.83 -7.59
CA MET A 18 14.41 -1.57 -7.49
C MET A 18 14.01 -1.24 -6.05
N PHE A 19 13.62 -2.21 -5.23
CA PHE A 19 13.27 -1.95 -3.83
C PHE A 19 14.47 -2.04 -2.87
N GLY A 20 15.67 -2.37 -3.36
CA GLY A 20 16.89 -2.42 -2.54
C GLY A 20 16.97 -3.65 -1.65
N ILE A 21 15.99 -4.53 -1.78
CA ILE A 21 15.83 -5.77 -1.03
C ILE A 21 16.45 -6.98 -1.76
N SER A 22 17.27 -6.76 -2.79
CA SER A 22 18.01 -7.86 -3.44
C SER A 22 18.85 -8.67 -2.45
N HIS A 23 19.38 -8.02 -1.41
CA HIS A 23 20.18 -8.65 -0.37
C HIS A 23 19.34 -9.52 0.59
N THR A 24 18.03 -9.30 0.68
CA THR A 24 17.11 -10.07 1.55
C THR A 24 16.37 -11.18 0.81
N LYS A 25 16.76 -11.49 -0.43
CA LYS A 25 16.05 -12.45 -1.31
C LYS A 25 15.81 -13.83 -0.73
N ASN A 26 16.74 -14.30 0.10
CA ASN A 26 16.67 -15.61 0.74
C ASN A 26 16.47 -15.50 2.26
N THR A 27 16.10 -14.32 2.75
CA THR A 27 15.87 -14.08 4.18
C THR A 27 14.41 -14.33 4.51
N ILE A 28 14.14 -14.91 5.68
CA ILE A 28 12.78 -15.15 6.17
C ILE A 28 12.10 -13.80 6.44
N VAL A 29 10.87 -13.64 5.97
CA VAL A 29 10.01 -12.50 6.30
C VAL A 29 9.33 -12.82 7.64
N GLY A 30 9.56 -11.99 8.66
CA GLY A 30 8.97 -12.14 9.99
C GLY A 30 7.46 -11.87 10.04
N ASP A 31 6.88 -12.10 11.22
CA ASP A 31 5.49 -11.76 11.59
C ASP A 31 5.51 -10.59 12.61
N ASP A 32 4.37 -10.09 13.10
CA ASP A 32 4.27 -8.95 14.04
C ASP A 32 5.10 -9.11 15.34
N PHE A 33 5.56 -10.32 15.66
CA PHE A 33 6.42 -10.64 16.81
C PHE A 33 7.93 -10.80 16.46
N ILE A 34 8.31 -10.79 15.18
CA ILE A 34 9.70 -10.96 14.70
C ILE A 34 10.08 -9.75 13.82
N PRO A 35 11.16 -8.99 14.13
CA PRO A 35 11.48 -7.78 13.39
C PRO A 35 11.72 -8.04 11.89
N GLY A 36 10.90 -7.43 11.04
CA GLY A 36 11.00 -7.42 9.59
C GLY A 36 11.41 -6.05 9.04
N VAL A 37 11.74 -6.01 7.74
CA VAL A 37 12.43 -4.90 7.06
C VAL A 37 11.61 -3.60 7.08
N SER A 38 12.31 -2.51 7.42
CA SER A 38 11.84 -1.12 7.53
C SER A 38 11.40 -0.51 6.18
N ALA A 39 10.40 0.36 6.26
CA ALA A 39 9.82 1.12 5.16
C ALA A 39 10.83 2.14 4.58
N GLU A 40 11.43 1.82 3.43
CA GLU A 40 12.27 2.76 2.68
C GLU A 40 11.87 2.74 1.20
N GLU A 41 10.80 3.48 0.86
CA GLU A 41 10.06 3.28 -0.39
C GLU A 41 10.32 4.30 -1.52
N ARG A 42 11.40 5.10 -1.55
CA ARG A 42 11.47 6.10 -2.65
C ARG A 42 12.78 6.52 -3.30
N LYS A 43 13.76 5.63 -3.43
CA LYS A 43 14.88 5.97 -4.33
C LYS A 43 14.61 5.75 -5.83
N ARG A 44 13.51 5.08 -6.24
CA ARG A 44 13.49 4.43 -7.58
C ARG A 44 12.19 4.49 -8.39
N THR A 45 11.19 5.28 -7.98
CA THR A 45 9.98 5.51 -8.80
C THR A 45 10.22 6.33 -10.07
N ASP A 46 11.37 6.99 -10.19
CA ASP A 46 11.76 7.75 -11.40
C ASP A 46 12.21 6.85 -12.57
N ILE A 47 12.55 5.58 -12.29
CA ILE A 47 13.10 4.64 -13.29
C ILE A 47 11.97 3.98 -14.12
N ASN A 48 10.73 3.93 -13.62
CA ASN A 48 9.64 3.16 -14.25
C ASN A 48 8.44 3.99 -14.75
N GLY A 49 8.47 5.32 -14.62
CA GLY A 49 7.33 6.17 -15.01
C GLY A 49 6.04 5.83 -14.24
N THR A 50 6.18 5.37 -12.99
CA THR A 50 5.06 4.98 -12.11
C THR A 50 4.69 6.12 -11.17
N THR A 51 3.39 6.46 -11.10
CA THR A 51 2.88 7.41 -10.11
C THR A 51 2.56 6.69 -8.80
N ALA A 52 3.15 7.14 -7.70
CA ALA A 52 2.83 6.67 -6.35
C ALA A 52 2.15 7.77 -5.54
N CYS A 53 1.06 7.41 -4.86
CA CYS A 53 0.34 8.28 -3.91
C CYS A 53 0.45 7.66 -2.52
N VAL A 54 0.77 8.46 -1.51
CA VAL A 54 0.91 8.04 -0.12
C VAL A 54 0.19 9.04 0.76
N SER A 55 -0.60 8.56 1.72
CA SER A 55 -1.20 9.36 2.78
C SER A 55 -0.39 9.19 4.07
N LEU A 56 0.17 10.28 4.59
CA LEU A 56 0.96 10.28 5.82
C LEU A 56 0.23 11.15 6.86
N TYR A 57 -0.07 10.60 8.02
CA TYR A 57 -0.68 11.35 9.13
C TYR A 57 0.32 12.32 9.78
N HIS A 58 1.56 11.85 9.96
CA HIS A 58 2.69 12.67 10.36
C HIS A 58 3.86 12.22 9.50
N ALA A 59 4.30 13.09 8.59
CA ALA A 59 5.42 12.79 7.72
C ALA A 59 6.71 13.29 8.37
N PRO A 60 7.74 12.44 8.58
CA PRO A 60 9.06 12.96 8.90
C PRO A 60 9.58 13.78 7.72
N GLN A 61 10.36 14.83 7.98
CA GLN A 61 10.90 15.70 6.91
C GLN A 61 11.64 14.91 5.82
N ALA A 62 12.42 13.90 6.23
CA ALA A 62 13.13 13.04 5.29
C ALA A 62 12.18 12.34 4.30
N ALA A 63 10.98 11.93 4.73
CA ALA A 63 9.99 11.37 3.82
C ALA A 63 9.41 12.44 2.90
N TYR A 64 9.09 13.62 3.44
CA TYR A 64 8.51 14.75 2.69
C TYR A 64 9.40 15.22 1.53
N ASP A 65 10.71 15.27 1.74
CA ASP A 65 11.70 15.69 0.73
C ASP A 65 11.74 14.76 -0.51
N TYR A 66 11.21 13.53 -0.39
CA TYR A 66 11.09 12.59 -1.52
C TYR A 66 9.82 12.77 -2.35
N PHE A 67 8.91 13.69 -2.01
CA PHE A 67 7.69 13.93 -2.78
C PHE A 67 7.85 15.13 -3.70
N ASP A 68 7.47 14.97 -4.97
CA ASP A 68 7.40 16.09 -5.93
C ASP A 68 6.23 17.03 -5.64
N LYS A 69 5.11 16.44 -5.21
CA LYS A 69 3.84 17.12 -4.97
C LYS A 69 3.26 16.73 -3.62
N VAL A 70 2.56 17.68 -3.00
CA VAL A 70 1.83 17.50 -1.75
C VAL A 70 0.38 17.94 -1.94
N LEU A 71 -0.53 17.14 -1.40
CA LEU A 71 -1.95 17.43 -1.24
C LEU A 71 -2.21 17.64 0.24
N VAL A 72 -2.75 18.79 0.62
CA VAL A 72 -3.15 19.07 2.01
C VAL A 72 -4.68 19.08 2.08
N LEU A 73 -5.23 18.21 2.94
CA LEU A 73 -6.65 18.06 3.17
C LEU A 73 -7.01 18.50 4.60
N TYR A 74 -7.99 19.39 4.72
CA TYR A 74 -8.52 19.83 6.01
C TYR A 74 -10.03 19.56 6.06
N GLU A 75 -10.46 18.67 6.95
CA GLU A 75 -11.86 18.23 7.08
C GLU A 75 -12.52 17.88 5.72
N GLY A 76 -11.81 17.07 4.92
CA GLY A 76 -12.28 16.63 3.60
C GLY A 76 -12.19 17.67 2.49
N ARG A 77 -11.67 18.87 2.77
CA ARG A 77 -11.49 19.93 1.77
C ARG A 77 -10.04 20.04 1.36
N GLU A 78 -9.81 20.14 0.05
CA GLU A 78 -8.49 20.46 -0.49
C GLU A 78 -8.16 21.93 -0.24
N ILE A 79 -7.14 22.16 0.59
CA ILE A 79 -6.67 23.51 0.92
C ILE A 79 -5.38 23.88 0.17
N TYR A 80 -4.68 22.88 -0.38
CA TYR A 80 -3.52 23.07 -1.25
C TYR A 80 -3.23 21.81 -2.07
N PHE A 81 -2.88 21.97 -3.34
CA PHE A 81 -2.26 20.91 -4.16
C PHE A 81 -1.19 21.50 -5.06
N GLY A 82 0.06 21.04 -4.92
CA GLY A 82 1.16 21.61 -5.69
C GLY A 82 2.50 21.00 -5.34
N ARG A 83 3.59 21.67 -5.73
CA ARG A 83 4.95 21.22 -5.44
C ARG A 83 5.27 21.35 -3.95
N THR A 84 6.01 20.39 -3.41
CA THR A 84 6.50 20.42 -2.02
C THR A 84 7.32 21.67 -1.72
N SER A 85 8.13 22.12 -2.68
CA SER A 85 8.95 23.33 -2.57
C SER A 85 8.15 24.64 -2.44
N THR A 86 6.91 24.66 -2.94
CA THR A 86 6.05 25.86 -2.94
C THR A 86 4.97 25.85 -1.86
N ALA A 87 4.73 24.68 -1.25
CA ALA A 87 3.64 24.47 -0.30
C ALA A 87 3.77 25.36 0.94
N LYS A 88 4.95 25.40 1.56
CA LYS A 88 5.21 26.27 2.73
C LYS A 88 4.97 27.73 2.38
N GLN A 89 5.54 28.18 1.27
CA GLN A 89 5.50 29.57 0.83
C GLN A 89 4.06 30.06 0.61
N TYR A 90 3.17 29.18 0.12
CA TYR A 90 1.75 29.48 -0.05
C TYR A 90 1.07 29.90 1.27
N PHE A 91 1.25 29.12 2.34
CA PHE A 91 0.68 29.46 3.64
C PHE A 91 1.36 30.65 4.32
N LEU A 92 2.66 30.86 4.07
CA LEU A 92 3.36 32.06 4.54
C LEU A 92 2.78 33.34 3.89
N TYR A 93 2.53 33.33 2.58
CA TYR A 93 1.91 34.47 1.89
C TYR A 93 0.46 34.72 2.33
N MET A 94 -0.23 33.69 2.80
CA MET A 94 -1.57 33.81 3.36
C MET A 94 -1.57 34.52 4.73
N GLY A 95 -0.43 34.58 5.43
CA GLY A 95 -0.29 35.22 6.73
C GLY A 95 -0.02 34.27 7.90
N PHE A 96 0.24 32.98 7.63
CA PHE A 96 0.68 32.04 8.66
C PHE A 96 2.18 32.16 8.91
N ALA A 97 2.60 31.86 10.14
CA ALA A 97 3.99 31.84 10.54
C ALA A 97 4.44 30.39 10.77
N CYS A 98 5.57 30.01 10.18
CA CYS A 98 6.24 28.75 10.50
C CYS A 98 7.18 28.97 11.70
N PRO A 99 6.97 28.31 12.84
CA PRO A 99 7.92 28.33 13.96
C PRO A 99 9.31 27.86 13.52
N SER A 100 10.37 28.44 14.08
CA SER A 100 11.76 28.21 13.67
C SER A 100 12.27 26.78 13.88
N ARG A 101 11.59 25.97 14.70
CA ARG A 101 11.95 24.57 14.99
C ARG A 101 11.07 23.55 14.28
N GLN A 102 10.06 24.01 13.54
CA GLN A 102 9.09 23.14 12.88
C GLN A 102 9.57 22.82 11.46
N THR A 103 9.41 21.55 11.06
CA THR A 103 9.73 21.12 9.69
C THR A 103 8.63 21.56 8.71
N ASP A 104 8.91 21.51 7.41
CA ASP A 104 7.91 21.90 6.40
C ASP A 104 6.71 20.95 6.42
N ALA A 105 6.96 19.66 6.57
CA ALA A 105 5.93 18.64 6.71
C ALA A 105 5.01 18.88 7.92
N ASP A 106 5.61 19.19 9.06
CA ASP A 106 4.86 19.48 10.29
C ASP A 106 4.06 20.77 10.16
N PHE A 107 4.65 21.80 9.54
CA PHE A 107 3.97 23.07 9.31
C PHE A 107 2.74 22.91 8.40
N LEU A 108 2.84 22.10 7.34
CA LEU A 108 1.69 21.82 6.48
C LEU A 108 0.60 21.04 7.20
N THR A 109 0.99 20.13 8.09
CA THR A 109 0.06 19.36 8.92
C THR A 109 -0.62 20.26 9.95
N SER A 110 0.10 21.22 10.54
CA SER A 110 -0.51 22.16 11.49
C SER A 110 -1.55 23.08 10.86
N MET A 111 -1.51 23.31 9.54
CA MET A 111 -2.55 24.06 8.82
C MET A 111 -3.92 23.35 8.83
N THR A 112 -3.95 22.04 9.08
CA THR A 112 -5.19 21.27 9.20
C THR A 112 -5.76 21.27 10.62
N SER A 113 -5.10 21.96 11.56
CA SER A 113 -5.55 22.07 12.95
C SER A 113 -5.68 23.54 13.35
N HIS A 114 -6.86 23.93 13.82
CA HIS A 114 -7.10 25.29 14.28
C HIS A 114 -6.30 25.66 15.54
N LEU A 115 -5.85 24.67 16.32
CA LEU A 115 -5.08 24.88 17.57
C LEU A 115 -3.59 25.09 17.32
N GLU A 116 -3.05 24.51 16.24
CA GLU A 116 -1.60 24.46 16.02
C GLU A 116 -1.10 25.58 15.08
N ARG A 117 -2.00 26.16 14.28
CA ARG A 117 -1.64 27.23 13.35
C ARG A 117 -1.30 28.54 14.08
N VAL A 118 -0.19 29.15 13.67
CA VAL A 118 0.26 30.45 14.19
C VAL A 118 0.05 31.52 13.12
N VAL A 119 -0.64 32.59 13.47
CA VAL A 119 -0.91 33.72 12.56
C VAL A 119 0.13 34.82 12.83
N GLN A 120 0.61 35.47 11.78
CA GLN A 120 1.50 36.61 11.93
C GLN A 120 0.73 37.81 12.55
N PRO A 121 1.34 38.58 13.46
CA PRO A 121 0.66 39.70 14.13
C PRO A 121 0.01 40.70 13.17
N ASP A 122 0.64 40.98 12.03
CA ASP A 122 0.15 41.93 11.02
C ASP A 122 -1.01 41.40 10.16
N TYR A 123 -1.33 40.10 10.27
CA TYR A 123 -2.34 39.40 9.47
C TYR A 123 -3.56 38.97 10.28
N GLU A 124 -3.63 39.34 11.56
CA GLU A 124 -4.78 39.04 12.42
C GLU A 124 -6.08 39.59 11.81
N GLY A 125 -7.00 38.67 11.49
CA GLY A 125 -8.31 39.00 10.88
C GLY A 125 -8.36 38.93 9.34
N ARG A 126 -7.23 38.73 8.65
CA ARG A 126 -7.18 38.53 7.18
C ARG A 126 -7.00 37.08 6.75
N VAL A 127 -6.58 36.21 7.67
CA VAL A 127 -6.36 34.80 7.41
C VAL A 127 -7.67 33.99 7.40
N PRO A 128 -7.79 32.95 6.58
CA PRO A 128 -8.92 32.03 6.64
C PRO A 128 -8.91 31.26 7.97
N ARG A 129 -10.10 31.12 8.58
CA ARG A 129 -10.29 30.45 9.86
C ARG A 129 -10.99 29.11 9.70
N THR A 130 -11.91 29.02 8.75
CA THR A 130 -12.71 27.80 8.51
C THR A 130 -12.13 26.98 7.35
N PRO A 131 -12.30 25.64 7.37
CA PRO A 131 -11.93 24.79 6.23
C PRO A 131 -12.51 25.27 4.90
N ASP A 132 -13.74 25.80 4.90
CA ASP A 132 -14.40 26.35 3.71
C ASP A 132 -13.72 27.60 3.18
N GLU A 133 -13.28 28.51 4.05
CA GLU A 133 -12.53 29.71 3.65
C GLU A 133 -11.19 29.35 3.02
N PHE A 134 -10.45 28.38 3.60
CA PHE A 134 -9.21 27.88 3.00
C PHE A 134 -9.45 27.30 1.60
N ALA A 135 -10.49 26.47 1.47
CA ALA A 135 -10.84 25.85 0.19
C ALA A 135 -11.29 26.88 -0.85
N ALA A 136 -12.04 27.91 -0.44
CA ALA A 136 -12.47 29.00 -1.31
C ALA A 136 -11.28 29.84 -1.80
N GLN A 137 -10.35 30.16 -0.90
CA GLN A 137 -9.14 30.91 -1.25
C GLN A 137 -8.24 30.09 -2.19
N TRP A 138 -8.07 28.80 -1.92
CA TRP A 138 -7.37 27.89 -2.82
C TRP A 138 -8.05 27.81 -4.19
N LYS A 139 -9.38 27.79 -4.23
CA LYS A 139 -10.18 27.80 -5.46
C LYS A 139 -10.03 29.07 -6.29
N ALA A 140 -9.83 30.21 -5.64
CA ALA A 140 -9.68 31.50 -6.30
C ALA A 140 -8.28 31.72 -6.93
N LEU A 141 -7.28 30.89 -6.58
CA LEU A 141 -5.91 31.09 -7.06
C LEU A 141 -5.70 30.60 -8.48
N SER A 142 -4.89 31.36 -9.22
CA SER A 142 -4.46 31.02 -10.59
C SER A 142 -3.73 29.68 -10.66
N GLN A 143 -3.03 29.26 -9.60
CA GLN A 143 -2.35 27.97 -9.53
C GLN A 143 -3.33 26.79 -9.67
N ARG A 144 -4.50 26.86 -9.03
CA ARG A 144 -5.53 25.83 -9.16
C ARG A 144 -6.15 25.85 -10.55
N THR A 145 -6.38 27.03 -11.12
CA THR A 145 -6.89 27.13 -12.51
C THR A 145 -5.94 26.46 -13.49
N GLN A 146 -4.62 26.68 -13.36
CA GLN A 146 -3.61 26.00 -14.16
C GLN A 146 -3.62 24.48 -13.96
N LEU A 147 -3.73 24.02 -12.71
CA LEU A 147 -3.85 22.59 -12.40
C LEU A 147 -5.05 21.95 -13.09
N VAL A 148 -6.22 22.60 -13.02
CA VAL A 148 -7.44 22.09 -13.66
C VAL A 148 -7.27 22.03 -15.17
N GLN A 149 -6.68 23.06 -15.79
CA GLN A 149 -6.37 23.05 -17.22
C GLN A 149 -5.39 21.93 -17.59
N ASP A 150 -4.38 21.65 -16.76
CA ASP A 150 -3.44 20.56 -17.00
C ASP A 150 -4.12 19.18 -16.88
N ILE A 151 -5.05 19.02 -15.93
CA ILE A 151 -5.89 17.81 -15.81
C ILE A 151 -6.77 17.65 -17.06
N GLU A 152 -7.41 18.73 -17.52
CA GLU A 152 -8.24 18.72 -18.72
C GLU A 152 -7.41 18.39 -19.98
N ARG A 153 -6.22 18.99 -20.12
CA ARG A 153 -5.29 18.68 -21.22
C ARG A 153 -4.84 17.22 -21.18
N TYR A 154 -4.55 16.69 -20.00
CA TYR A 154 -4.19 15.28 -19.82
C TYR A 154 -5.36 14.37 -20.22
N ASN A 155 -6.57 14.65 -19.73
CA ASN A 155 -7.77 13.88 -20.05
C ASN A 155 -8.11 13.95 -21.55
N ALA A 156 -7.91 15.10 -22.19
CA ALA A 156 -8.09 15.25 -23.64
C ALA A 156 -7.06 14.45 -24.43
N LYS A 157 -5.78 14.45 -24.00
CA LYS A 157 -4.70 13.68 -24.64
C LYS A 157 -4.90 12.17 -24.50
N PHE A 158 -5.40 11.72 -23.35
CA PHE A 158 -5.62 10.32 -23.03
C PHE A 158 -7.12 10.00 -22.94
N ALA A 159 -7.91 10.49 -23.89
CA ALA A 159 -9.34 10.24 -23.94
C ALA A 159 -9.64 8.74 -23.97
N LEU A 160 -10.76 8.33 -23.37
CA LEU A 160 -11.14 6.92 -23.22
C LEU A 160 -11.24 6.18 -24.57
N ASP A 161 -11.52 6.87 -25.68
CA ASP A 161 -11.62 6.27 -27.02
C ASP A 161 -10.32 6.37 -27.85
N SER A 162 -9.17 6.53 -27.21
CA SER A 162 -7.87 6.72 -27.89
C SER A 162 -7.08 5.43 -28.11
N GLU A 163 -6.09 5.48 -29.02
CA GLU A 163 -5.08 4.42 -29.27
C GLU A 163 -4.39 3.93 -27.98
N TYR A 164 -4.31 4.78 -26.94
CA TYR A 164 -3.75 4.42 -25.65
C TYR A 164 -4.59 3.36 -24.90
N LEU A 165 -5.93 3.41 -25.01
CA LEU A 165 -6.79 2.39 -24.44
C LEU A 165 -6.52 1.03 -25.09
N ASP A 166 -6.32 1.01 -26.41
CA ASP A 166 -6.05 -0.22 -27.13
C ASP A 166 -4.65 -0.79 -26.80
N LYS A 167 -3.62 0.08 -26.71
CA LYS A 167 -2.30 -0.34 -26.20
C LYS A 167 -2.38 -0.88 -24.77
N PHE A 168 -3.19 -0.27 -23.91
CA PHE A 168 -3.42 -0.75 -22.55
C PHE A 168 -4.13 -2.11 -22.55
N LYS A 169 -5.20 -2.28 -23.33
CA LYS A 169 -5.91 -3.58 -23.49
C LYS A 169 -4.97 -4.66 -24.03
N GLN A 170 -4.13 -4.36 -25.01
CA GLN A 170 -3.15 -5.30 -25.57
C GLN A 170 -2.09 -5.68 -24.53
N SER A 171 -1.55 -4.72 -23.78
CA SER A 171 -0.61 -4.98 -22.69
C SER A 171 -1.25 -5.86 -21.60
N ARG A 172 -2.49 -5.55 -21.19
CA ARG A 172 -3.26 -6.37 -20.25
C ARG A 172 -3.49 -7.78 -20.77
N ARG A 173 -3.86 -7.95 -22.05
CA ARG A 173 -4.06 -9.27 -22.66
C ARG A 173 -2.77 -10.07 -22.74
N ALA A 174 -1.63 -9.42 -23.01
CA ALA A 174 -0.33 -10.10 -23.02
C ALA A 174 0.05 -10.67 -21.64
N GLN A 175 -0.40 -10.02 -20.56
CA GLN A 175 -0.17 -10.49 -19.19
C GLN A 175 -1.20 -11.55 -18.74
N GLN A 176 -2.44 -11.50 -19.24
CA GLN A 176 -3.50 -12.43 -18.88
C GLN A 176 -3.23 -13.86 -19.36
N ALA A 177 -3.63 -14.84 -18.57
CA ALA A 177 -3.63 -16.24 -18.96
C ALA A 177 -4.48 -16.45 -20.22
N LYS A 178 -4.00 -17.27 -21.17
CA LYS A 178 -4.69 -17.50 -22.46
C LYS A 178 -6.15 -17.94 -22.30
N ALA A 179 -6.42 -18.77 -21.29
CA ALA A 179 -7.74 -19.31 -20.97
C ALA A 179 -8.66 -18.31 -20.21
N GLN A 180 -8.18 -17.11 -19.88
CA GLN A 180 -8.94 -16.12 -19.13
C GLN A 180 -9.77 -15.23 -20.07
N CYS A 181 -10.98 -14.85 -19.62
CA CYS A 181 -11.84 -13.91 -20.33
C CYS A 181 -11.17 -12.52 -20.41
N MET A 182 -11.29 -11.86 -21.57
CA MET A 182 -10.73 -10.51 -21.82
C MET A 182 -11.25 -9.47 -20.81
N LEU A 183 -12.53 -9.58 -20.42
CA LEU A 183 -13.18 -8.68 -19.48
C LEU A 183 -12.86 -8.99 -18.01
N SER A 184 -12.17 -10.11 -17.74
CA SER A 184 -11.83 -10.49 -16.37
C SER A 184 -10.78 -9.54 -15.79
N PRO A 185 -10.97 -9.02 -14.57
CA PRO A 185 -9.97 -8.18 -13.92
C PRO A 185 -8.71 -8.98 -13.53
N TYR A 186 -8.81 -10.32 -13.46
CA TYR A 186 -7.74 -11.20 -13.01
C TYR A 186 -6.75 -11.56 -14.12
N THR A 187 -5.45 -11.54 -13.77
CA THR A 187 -4.36 -11.93 -14.68
C THR A 187 -4.26 -13.45 -14.82
N LEU A 188 -4.45 -14.20 -13.73
CA LEU A 188 -4.36 -15.67 -13.72
C LEU A 188 -5.72 -16.33 -13.88
N SER A 189 -5.74 -17.52 -14.48
CA SER A 189 -6.94 -18.37 -14.48
C SER A 189 -7.25 -18.92 -13.09
N TYR A 190 -8.51 -19.29 -12.84
CA TYR A 190 -8.94 -19.79 -11.54
C TYR A 190 -8.13 -21.01 -11.06
N THR A 191 -7.87 -21.98 -11.95
CA THR A 191 -7.08 -23.18 -11.61
C THR A 191 -5.63 -22.85 -11.26
N GLN A 192 -5.04 -21.85 -11.92
CA GLN A 192 -3.71 -21.35 -11.58
C GLN A 192 -3.70 -20.66 -10.21
N GLN A 193 -4.74 -19.86 -9.90
CA GLN A 193 -4.87 -19.24 -8.58
C GLN A 193 -4.96 -20.30 -7.48
N VAL A 194 -5.84 -21.29 -7.64
CA VAL A 194 -5.99 -22.39 -6.67
C VAL A 194 -4.68 -23.15 -6.49
N LYS A 195 -3.98 -23.50 -7.58
CA LYS A 195 -2.68 -24.18 -7.52
C LYS A 195 -1.63 -23.34 -6.77
N LEU A 196 -1.58 -22.02 -7.00
CA LEU A 196 -0.67 -21.12 -6.29
C LEU A 196 -1.03 -21.02 -4.81
N CYS A 197 -2.30 -20.91 -4.46
CA CYS A 197 -2.75 -20.87 -3.06
C CYS A 197 -2.41 -22.18 -2.33
N LEU A 198 -2.62 -23.34 -2.96
CA LEU A 198 -2.23 -24.63 -2.40
C LEU A 198 -0.71 -24.75 -2.22
N TRP A 199 0.06 -24.32 -3.22
CA TRP A 199 1.52 -24.30 -3.14
C TRP A 199 2.01 -23.39 -2.01
N HIS A 200 1.50 -22.15 -1.93
CA HIS A 200 1.79 -21.21 -0.84
C HIS A 200 1.39 -21.78 0.53
N GLY A 201 0.22 -22.43 0.63
CA GLY A 201 -0.23 -23.09 1.85
C GLY A 201 0.72 -24.20 2.29
N PHE A 202 1.20 -25.02 1.36
CA PHE A 202 2.19 -26.06 1.65
C PHE A 202 3.54 -25.47 2.09
N GLN A 203 4.01 -24.39 1.43
CA GLN A 203 5.24 -23.70 1.83
C GLN A 203 5.11 -23.08 3.23
N ARG A 204 3.95 -22.51 3.56
CA ARG A 204 3.67 -21.99 4.92
C ARG A 204 3.69 -23.09 5.96
N LEU A 205 3.05 -24.23 5.67
CA LEU A 205 3.05 -25.41 6.55
C LEU A 205 4.46 -25.95 6.81
N LYS A 206 5.32 -25.94 5.78
CA LYS A 206 6.71 -26.36 5.90
C LYS A 206 7.57 -25.34 6.67
N GLY A 207 7.28 -24.05 6.53
CA GLY A 207 7.99 -22.96 7.22
C GLY A 207 7.62 -22.82 8.70
N ASP A 208 6.38 -23.14 9.05
CA ASP A 208 5.90 -23.18 10.44
C ASP A 208 5.11 -24.47 10.73
N PRO A 209 5.80 -25.57 11.06
CA PRO A 209 5.16 -26.84 11.37
C PRO A 209 4.61 -26.89 12.80
N SER A 210 4.73 -25.82 13.60
CA SER A 210 4.45 -25.83 15.04
C SER A 210 3.01 -26.26 15.35
N ILE A 211 2.03 -25.75 14.60
CA ILE A 211 0.61 -26.07 14.76
C ILE A 211 0.35 -27.55 14.44
N THR A 212 0.95 -28.07 13.37
CA THR A 212 0.76 -29.47 12.94
C THR A 212 1.44 -30.44 13.90
N ILE A 213 2.65 -30.13 14.37
CA ILE A 213 3.37 -30.93 15.36
C ILE A 213 2.62 -30.94 16.70
N SER A 214 2.13 -29.78 17.16
CA SER A 214 1.36 -29.67 18.40
C SER A 214 0.05 -30.45 18.32
N SER A 215 -0.64 -30.39 17.18
CA SER A 215 -1.84 -31.18 16.94
C SER A 215 -1.54 -32.68 16.90
N LEU A 216 -0.47 -33.10 16.22
CA LEU A 216 -0.08 -34.52 16.17
C LEU A 216 0.26 -35.05 17.58
N PHE A 217 1.02 -34.28 18.35
CA PHE A 217 1.39 -34.62 19.72
C PHE A 217 0.15 -34.72 20.63
N GLY A 218 -0.72 -33.70 20.60
CA GLY A 218 -1.96 -33.68 21.37
C GLY A 218 -2.91 -34.84 21.01
N ASN A 219 -3.07 -35.11 19.72
CA ASN A 219 -3.87 -36.24 19.23
C ASN A 219 -3.28 -37.59 19.64
N THR A 220 -1.95 -37.72 19.64
CA THR A 220 -1.27 -38.96 20.07
C THR A 220 -1.49 -39.21 21.56
N ILE A 221 -1.38 -38.18 22.40
CA ILE A 221 -1.68 -38.30 23.84
C ILE A 221 -3.14 -38.68 24.04
N MET A 222 -4.08 -38.01 23.37
CA MET A 222 -5.50 -38.32 23.47
C MET A 222 -5.80 -39.76 23.05
N ALA A 223 -5.17 -40.24 21.97
CA ALA A 223 -5.29 -41.63 21.54
C ALA A 223 -4.78 -42.62 22.59
N LEU A 224 -3.65 -42.32 23.25
CA LEU A 224 -3.10 -43.15 24.33
C LEU A 224 -4.00 -43.16 25.58
N VAL A 225 -4.58 -42.01 25.95
CA VAL A 225 -5.53 -41.93 27.07
C VAL A 225 -6.77 -42.78 26.78
N ILE A 226 -7.37 -42.63 25.60
CA ILE A 226 -8.52 -43.45 25.20
C ILE A 226 -8.12 -44.94 25.17
N ALA A 227 -7.00 -45.29 24.54
CA ALA A 227 -6.51 -46.67 24.50
C ALA A 227 -6.29 -47.25 25.91
N SER A 228 -5.83 -46.44 26.86
CA SER A 228 -5.63 -46.87 28.26
C SER A 228 -6.95 -47.14 28.99
N ILE A 229 -8.01 -46.38 28.70
CA ILE A 229 -9.36 -46.60 29.29
C ILE A 229 -9.93 -47.94 28.81
N PHE A 230 -9.68 -48.30 27.55
CA PHE A 230 -10.12 -49.57 26.97
C PHE A 230 -9.06 -50.68 27.07
N TYR A 231 -7.95 -50.44 27.76
CA TYR A 231 -6.88 -51.41 27.92
C TYR A 231 -7.35 -52.52 28.85
N ASN A 232 -7.28 -53.76 28.37
CA ASN A 232 -7.66 -54.96 29.12
C ASN A 232 -9.17 -55.08 29.41
N LEU A 233 -10.03 -54.61 28.51
CA LEU A 233 -11.46 -54.98 28.55
C LEU A 233 -11.60 -56.49 28.32
N ASN A 234 -12.24 -57.19 29.26
CA ASN A 234 -12.60 -58.59 29.10
C ASN A 234 -13.54 -58.77 27.90
N SER A 235 -13.31 -59.81 27.09
CA SER A 235 -14.08 -60.10 25.86
C SER A 235 -15.58 -60.33 26.05
N ASP A 236 -16.03 -60.46 27.31
CA ASP A 236 -17.42 -60.67 27.73
C ASP A 236 -18.21 -59.38 28.02
N GLN A 237 -17.56 -58.21 28.08
CA GLN A 237 -18.26 -56.93 28.29
C GLN A 237 -18.35 -56.10 27.01
N ARG A 238 -18.88 -56.74 25.97
CA ARG A 238 -19.24 -56.06 24.73
C ARG A 238 -20.60 -55.37 24.93
N PRO A 239 -20.70 -54.03 24.85
CA PRO A 239 -22.00 -53.36 24.88
C PRO A 239 -22.78 -53.81 23.64
N TRP A 240 -24.03 -54.22 23.85
CA TRP A 240 -25.04 -54.71 22.90
C TRP A 240 -25.40 -53.77 21.73
N LEU A 241 -24.58 -52.78 21.40
CA LEU A 241 -24.87 -51.78 20.36
C LEU A 241 -24.43 -52.20 18.94
N TRP A 242 -24.04 -53.45 18.73
CA TRP A 242 -23.76 -53.99 17.39
C TRP A 242 -24.25 -55.43 17.19
N ALA A 243 -25.38 -55.78 17.79
CA ALA A 243 -26.19 -56.92 17.34
C ALA A 243 -27.41 -56.43 16.55
#